data_AF-A0A1E9AB42-F1
#
_entry.id   AF-A0A1E9AB42-F1
#
_cell.length_a   1.000
_cell.length_b   1.000
_cell.length_c   1.000
_cell.angle_alpha   90.00
_cell.angle_beta   90.00
_cell.angle_gamma   90.00
#
_symmetry.space_group_name_H-M   'P 1'
#
loop_
_entity.id
_entity.type
_entity.pdbx_description
1 polymer ?
#
loop_
_entity_poly.entity_id
_entity_poly.type
_entity_poly.pdbx_seq_one_letter_code
_entity_poly.pdbx_strand_id
1 'polypeptide(L)'
;MKVKRKKFPLALALIILFSVVYGSVKIGKSISIRNQKLEIISGNKKEISNLKLEIDNLNSELENSSSADFVEKVAREELGMVKPREVIYVDKDKEKVSNKDKFVSEEKVSNNKNKDLNK
;
A
#
# COMPACT_ATOMS: atom_id res chain seq x y z
N MET A 1 -2.40 -58.79 55.60
CA MET A 1 -1.25 -58.43 54.73
C MET A 1 -1.46 -57.04 54.16
N LYS A 2 -0.58 -56.07 54.46
CA LYS A 2 -0.68 -54.70 53.92
C LYS A 2 -0.11 -54.65 52.51
N VAL A 3 -0.98 -54.73 51.50
CA VAL A 3 -0.60 -54.62 50.09
C VAL A 3 -0.05 -53.21 49.82
N LYS A 4 1.28 -53.09 49.70
CA LYS A 4 1.93 -51.83 49.29
C LYS A 4 1.53 -51.55 47.84
N ARG A 5 0.59 -50.64 47.63
CA ARG A 5 0.19 -50.20 46.28
C ARG A 5 1.41 -49.60 45.57
N LYS A 6 1.81 -50.20 44.44
CA LYS A 6 2.95 -49.71 43.63
C LYS A 6 2.63 -48.28 43.18
N LYS A 7 3.41 -47.30 43.62
CA LYS A 7 3.27 -45.87 43.23
C LYS A 7 3.85 -45.57 41.83
N PHE A 8 4.42 -46.58 41.17
CA PHE A 8 5.08 -46.51 39.86
C PHE A 8 4.17 -46.10 38.68
N PRO A 9 2.96 -46.67 38.49
CA PRO A 9 2.09 -46.27 37.37
C PRO A 9 1.54 -44.84 37.52
N LEU A 10 1.41 -44.33 38.75
CA LEU A 10 0.91 -42.98 38.99
C LEU A 10 1.96 -41.91 38.64
N ALA A 11 3.23 -42.17 38.96
CA ALA A 11 4.33 -41.29 38.55
C ALA A 11 4.51 -41.24 37.03
N LEU A 12 4.37 -42.39 36.35
CA LEU A 12 4.43 -42.47 34.89
C LEU A 12 3.27 -41.70 34.23
N ALA A 13 2.05 -41.84 34.77
CA ALA A 13 0.88 -41.11 34.27
C ALA A 13 1.06 -39.58 34.41
N LEU A 14 1.64 -39.10 35.51
CA LEU A 14 1.96 -37.68 35.70
C LEU A 14 2.99 -37.17 34.68
N ILE A 15 4.05 -37.95 34.42
CA ILE A 15 5.07 -37.59 33.42
C ILE A 15 4.46 -37.49 32.02
N ILE A 16 3.60 -38.44 31.65
CA ILE A 16 2.89 -38.42 30.36
C ILE A 16 1.98 -37.19 30.27
N LEU A 17 1.22 -36.90 31.33
CA LEU A 17 0.35 -35.72 31.38
C LEU A 17 1.14 -34.42 31.20
N PHE A 18 2.25 -34.25 31.92
CA PHE A 18 3.11 -33.08 31.78
C PHE A 18 3.72 -32.96 30.38
N SER A 19 4.14 -34.09 29.79
CA SER A 19 4.67 -34.12 28.43
C SER A 19 3.63 -33.67 27.39
N VAL A 20 2.39 -34.17 27.49
CA VAL A 20 1.30 -33.79 26.59
C VAL A 20 0.97 -32.30 26.73
N VAL A 21 0.82 -31.80 27.96
CA VAL A 21 0.52 -30.38 28.22
C VAL A 21 1.64 -29.47 27.67
N TYR A 22 2.91 -29.83 27.91
CA TYR A 22 4.04 -29.07 27.40
C TYR A 22 4.15 -29.10 25.87
N GLY A 23 3.90 -30.27 25.27
CA GLY A 23 3.86 -30.44 23.81
C GLY A 23 2.77 -29.59 23.15
N SER A 24 1.56 -29.59 23.69
CA SER A 24 0.43 -28.82 23.16
C SER A 24 0.70 -27.31 23.11
N VAL A 25 1.36 -26.75 24.14
CA VAL A 25 1.71 -25.32 24.18
C VAL A 25 2.74 -24.95 23.11
N LYS A 26 3.73 -25.83 22.86
CA LYS A 26 4.76 -25.61 21.82
C LYS A 26 4.17 -25.68 20.41
N ILE A 27 3.29 -26.65 20.15
CA ILE A 27 2.58 -26.77 18.87
C ILE A 27 1.75 -25.52 18.59
N GLY A 28 0.93 -25.08 19.55
CA GLY A 28 0.06 -23.90 19.36
C GLY A 28 0.84 -22.63 19.01
N LYS A 29 1.94 -22.35 19.72
CA LYS A 29 2.82 -21.20 19.41
C LYS A 29 3.44 -21.31 18.02
N SER A 30 3.89 -22.49 17.61
CA SER A 30 4.52 -22.68 16.30
C SER A 30 3.56 -22.48 15.13
N ILE A 31 2.30 -22.88 15.27
CA ILE A 31 1.26 -22.67 14.25
C ILE A 31 0.94 -21.18 14.12
N SER A 32 0.77 -20.47 15.24
CA SER A 32 0.48 -19.03 15.21
C SER A 32 1.60 -18.22 14.53
N ILE A 33 2.86 -18.49 14.87
CA ILE A 33 4.02 -17.82 14.25
C ILE A 33 4.12 -18.16 12.76
N ARG A 34 3.80 -19.40 12.36
CA ARG A 34 3.77 -19.77 10.94
C ARG A 34 2.70 -19.00 10.18
N ASN A 35 1.49 -18.88 10.73
CA ASN A 35 0.41 -18.15 10.08
C ASN A 35 0.74 -16.65 9.92
N GLN A 36 1.28 -16.01 10.95
CA GLN A 36 1.74 -14.62 10.86
C GLN A 36 2.83 -14.44 9.79
N LYS A 37 3.81 -15.35 9.74
CA LYS A 37 4.84 -15.33 8.69
C LYS A 37 4.25 -15.53 7.30
N LEU A 38 3.28 -16.42 7.14
CA LEU A 38 2.62 -16.66 5.86
C LEU A 38 1.85 -15.43 5.38
N GLU A 39 1.15 -14.75 6.29
CA GLU A 39 0.43 -13.51 5.99
C GLU A 39 1.41 -12.42 5.51
N ILE A 40 2.50 -12.18 6.25
CA ILE A 40 3.54 -11.22 5.85
C ILE A 40 4.14 -11.60 4.49
N ILE A 41 4.49 -12.87 4.28
CA ILE A 41 5.03 -13.33 2.99
C ILE A 41 4.03 -13.11 1.86
N SER A 42 2.74 -13.36 2.10
CA SER A 42 1.70 -13.16 1.09
C SER A 42 1.51 -11.68 0.74
N GLY A 43 1.53 -10.80 1.76
CA GLY A 43 1.48 -9.34 1.58
C GLY A 43 2.67 -8.84 0.77
N ASN A 44 3.88 -9.20 1.19
CA ASN A 44 5.11 -8.80 0.50
C ASN A 44 5.14 -9.33 -0.94
N LYS A 45 4.68 -10.57 -1.19
CA LYS A 45 4.60 -11.11 -2.56
C LYS A 45 3.64 -10.33 -3.44
N LYS A 46 2.49 -9.91 -2.88
CA LYS A 46 1.52 -9.07 -3.59
C LYS A 46 2.11 -7.71 -3.92
N GLU A 47 2.79 -7.09 -2.96
CA GLU A 47 3.47 -5.82 -3.15
C GLU A 47 4.55 -5.90 -4.24
N ILE A 48 5.42 -6.93 -4.18
CA ILE A 48 6.43 -7.18 -5.22
C ILE A 48 5.79 -7.37 -6.59
N SER A 49 4.67 -8.11 -6.67
CA SER A 49 3.95 -8.30 -7.93
C SER A 49 3.38 -6.99 -8.48
N ASN A 50 2.82 -6.15 -7.63
CA ASN A 50 2.28 -4.85 -8.03
C ASN A 50 3.37 -3.91 -8.52
N LEU A 51 4.47 -3.79 -7.76
CA LEU A 51 5.63 -2.99 -8.14
C LEU A 51 6.23 -3.46 -9.47
N LYS A 52 6.28 -4.79 -9.69
CA LYS A 52 6.76 -5.34 -10.96
C LYS A 52 5.86 -4.95 -12.13
N LEU A 53 4.54 -5.03 -11.96
CA LEU A 53 3.59 -4.59 -12.98
C LEU A 53 3.71 -3.08 -13.26
N GLU A 54 3.93 -2.27 -12.23
CA GLU A 54 4.14 -0.84 -12.39
C GLU A 54 5.43 -0.53 -13.17
N ILE A 55 6.52 -1.23 -12.84
CA ILE A 55 7.78 -1.14 -13.60
C ILE A 55 7.59 -1.55 -15.06
N ASP A 56 6.89 -2.67 -15.31
CA ASP A 56 6.67 -3.16 -16.67
C ASP A 56 5.82 -2.15 -17.48
N ASN A 57 4.78 -1.57 -16.87
CA ASN A 57 3.97 -0.52 -17.49
C ASN A 57 4.80 0.73 -17.79
N LEU A 58 5.57 1.23 -16.82
CA LEU A 58 6.42 2.41 -17.00
C LEU A 58 7.49 2.18 -18.08
N ASN A 59 8.08 0.99 -18.13
CA ASN A 59 9.04 0.64 -19.18
C ASN A 59 8.37 0.63 -20.56
N SER A 60 7.15 0.08 -20.67
CA SER A 60 6.42 0.12 -21.94
C SER A 60 6.08 1.55 -22.37
N GLU A 61 5.74 2.43 -21.43
CA GLU A 61 5.48 3.84 -21.71
C GLU A 61 6.78 4.56 -22.11
N LEU A 62 7.90 4.22 -21.47
CA LEU A 62 9.22 4.76 -21.80
C LEU A 62 9.71 4.31 -23.18
N GLU A 63 9.53 3.04 -23.55
CA GLU A 63 9.86 2.56 -24.90
C GLU A 63 9.04 3.29 -25.97
N ASN A 64 7.78 3.58 -25.68
CA ASN A 64 6.91 4.35 -26.55
C ASN A 64 7.07 5.88 -26.38
N SER A 65 7.93 6.36 -25.48
CA SER A 65 8.05 7.79 -25.18
C SER A 65 8.56 8.62 -26.35
N SER A 66 9.32 7.99 -27.25
CA SER A 66 9.81 8.61 -28.48
C SER A 66 8.80 8.52 -29.64
N SER A 67 7.63 7.90 -29.42
CA SER A 67 6.56 7.85 -30.41
C SER A 67 5.89 9.22 -30.55
N ALA A 68 5.40 9.51 -31.77
CA ALA A 68 4.68 10.75 -32.03
C ALA A 68 3.41 10.89 -31.16
N ASP A 69 2.74 9.77 -30.85
CA ASP A 69 1.53 9.75 -30.04
C ASP A 69 1.81 10.13 -28.59
N PHE A 70 2.91 9.64 -28.01
CA PHE A 70 3.31 10.02 -26.66
C PHE A 70 3.68 11.51 -26.57
N VAL A 71 4.45 12.01 -27.55
CA VAL A 71 4.81 13.42 -27.63
C VAL A 71 3.57 14.30 -27.77
N GLU A 72 2.61 13.90 -28.62
CA GLU A 72 1.34 14.63 -28.76
C GLU A 72 0.51 14.60 -27.47
N LYS A 73 0.45 13.45 -26.78
CA LYS A 73 -0.25 13.31 -25.50
C LYS A 73 0.34 14.25 -24.45
N VAL A 74 1.65 14.22 -24.23
CA VAL A 74 2.33 15.12 -23.28
C VAL A 74 2.15 16.58 -23.69
N ALA A 75 2.31 16.89 -24.98
CA ALA A 75 2.12 18.24 -25.49
C ALA A 75 0.69 18.77 -25.23
N ARG A 76 -0.34 17.95 -25.41
CA ARG A 76 -1.74 18.36 -25.20
C ARG A 76 -2.15 18.38 -23.73
N GLU A 77 -1.83 17.32 -22.99
CA GLU A 77 -2.31 17.09 -21.63
C GLU A 77 -1.50 17.88 -20.59
N GLU A 78 -0.18 17.90 -20.71
CA GLU A 78 0.70 18.56 -19.75
C GLU A 78 1.06 19.98 -20.17
N LEU A 79 1.30 20.21 -21.47
CA LEU A 79 1.75 21.51 -21.98
C LEU A 79 0.62 22.37 -22.60
N GLY A 80 -0.58 21.81 -22.78
CA GLY A 80 -1.72 22.52 -23.39
C GLY A 80 -1.47 22.98 -24.83
N MET A 81 -0.50 22.38 -25.51
CA MET A 81 -0.12 22.70 -26.88
C MET A 81 -1.08 22.04 -27.88
N VAL A 82 -1.26 22.68 -29.03
CA VAL A 82 -2.03 22.15 -30.16
C VAL A 82 -1.26 22.34 -31.46
N LYS A 83 -1.62 21.59 -32.51
CA LYS A 83 -0.93 21.73 -33.78
C LYS A 83 -1.23 23.09 -34.40
N PRO A 84 -0.30 23.67 -35.17
CA PRO A 84 -0.58 24.89 -35.92
C PRO A 84 -1.81 24.70 -36.80
N ARG A 85 -2.74 25.66 -36.76
CA ARG A 85 -4.01 25.66 -37.54
C ARG A 85 -5.09 24.69 -37.03
N GLU A 86 -4.92 24.13 -35.84
CA GLU A 86 -5.97 23.35 -35.17
C GLU A 86 -6.99 24.27 -34.46
N VAL A 87 -8.29 23.97 -34.56
CA VAL A 87 -9.37 24.76 -33.92
C VAL A 87 -9.70 24.12 -32.57
N ILE A 88 -9.51 24.88 -31.48
CA ILE A 88 -9.84 24.44 -30.12
C ILE A 88 -11.26 24.90 -29.76
N TYR A 89 -12.07 23.98 -29.23
CA TYR A 89 -13.34 24.32 -28.61
C TYR A 89 -13.15 24.47 -27.10
N VAL A 90 -13.30 25.70 -26.61
CA VAL A 90 -13.26 25.99 -25.17
C VAL A 90 -14.69 26.13 -24.65
N ASP A 91 -15.05 25.25 -23.72
CA ASP A 91 -16.31 25.34 -22.99
C ASP A 91 -16.21 26.44 -21.92
N LYS A 92 -16.87 27.58 -22.19
CA LYS A 92 -16.85 28.78 -21.35
C LYS A 92 -17.40 28.55 -19.93
N ASP A 93 -18.22 27.52 -19.74
CA ASP A 93 -18.81 27.21 -18.44
C ASP A 93 -17.89 26.34 -17.58
N LYS A 94 -16.94 25.60 -18.19
CA LYS A 94 -15.89 24.86 -17.47
C LYS A 94 -14.71 25.76 -17.04
N GLU A 95 -14.42 26.80 -17.81
CA GLU A 95 -13.32 27.74 -17.53
C GLU A 95 -13.53 28.58 -16.26
N LYS A 96 -14.79 28.83 -15.88
CA LYS A 96 -15.15 29.52 -14.64
C LYS A 96 -14.82 28.71 -13.39
N VAL A 97 -14.74 27.39 -13.50
CA VAL A 97 -14.43 26.49 -12.38
C VAL A 97 -12.92 26.43 -12.15
N SER A 98 -12.13 26.26 -13.21
CA SER A 98 -10.66 26.14 -13.11
C SER A 98 -9.95 27.44 -12.69
N ASN A 99 -10.47 28.62 -13.09
CA ASN A 99 -9.90 29.91 -12.65
C ASN A 99 -10.30 30.27 -11.21
N LYS A 100 -11.42 29.77 -10.70
CA LYS A 100 -11.86 30.01 -9.31
C LYS A 100 -10.93 29.29 -8.32
N ASP A 101 -10.45 28.10 -8.67
CA ASP A 101 -9.52 27.33 -7.83
C ASP A 101 -8.10 27.92 -7.79
N LYS A 102 -7.67 28.61 -8.86
CA LYS A 102 -6.40 29.36 -8.90
C LYS A 102 -6.45 30.67 -8.09
N PHE A 103 -7.55 31.42 -8.16
CA PHE A 103 -7.72 32.65 -7.37
C PHE A 103 -7.92 32.37 -5.87
N VAL A 104 -8.63 31.30 -5.50
CA VAL A 104 -8.89 30.93 -4.08
C VAL A 104 -7.60 30.46 -3.37
N SER A 105 -6.64 29.91 -4.11
CA SER A 105 -5.35 29.48 -3.54
C SER A 105 -4.39 30.65 -3.30
N GLU A 106 -4.36 31.66 -4.18
CA GLU A 106 -3.53 32.86 -4.00
C GLU A 106 -4.04 33.81 -2.89
N GLU A 107 -5.36 33.96 -2.74
CA GLU A 107 -5.96 34.81 -1.70
C GLU A 107 -5.76 34.25 -0.27
N LYS A 108 -5.73 32.92 -0.13
CA LYS A 108 -5.45 32.26 1.17
C LYS A 108 -3.98 32.39 1.60
N VAL A 109 -3.04 32.43 0.67
CA VAL A 109 -1.60 32.61 0.98
C VAL A 109 -1.29 34.05 1.43
N SER A 110 -1.93 35.04 0.81
CA SER A 110 -1.85 36.45 1.21
C SER A 110 -2.40 36.70 2.62
N ASN A 111 -3.59 36.16 2.92
CA ASN A 111 -4.25 36.38 4.21
C ASN A 111 -3.60 35.66 5.40
N ASN A 112 -2.83 34.59 5.16
CA ASN A 112 -2.11 33.91 6.25
C ASN A 112 -0.82 34.64 6.63
N LYS A 113 -0.13 35.26 5.65
CA LYS A 113 1.11 36.01 5.91
C LYS A 113 0.88 37.24 6.81
N ASN A 114 -0.28 37.88 6.69
CA ASN A 114 -0.62 39.05 7.51
C ASN A 114 -1.07 38.73 8.95
N LYS A 115 -1.36 37.46 9.27
CA LYS A 115 -1.68 37.04 10.65
C LYS A 115 -0.45 36.80 11.50
N ASP A 116 0.66 36.39 10.91
CA ASP A 116 1.91 36.11 11.63
C ASP A 116 2.73 37.37 11.95
N LEU A 117 2.42 38.52 11.33
CA LEU A 117 3.07 39.80 11.59
C LEU A 117 2.38 40.67 12.67
N ASN A 118 1.18 40.28 13.13
CA ASN A 118 0.41 40.99 14.15
C ASN A 118 0.26 40.20 15.46
N LYS A 119 1.23 39.34 15.78
CA LYS A 119 1.32 38.65 17.08
C LYS A 119 2.60 39.02 17.80
#